data_AF-A0A0M3K857-F1
#
_entry.id   AF-A0A0M3K857-F1
#
_cell.length_a   1.000
_cell.length_b   1.000
_cell.length_c   1.000
_cell.angle_alpha   90.00
_cell.angle_beta   90.00
_cell.angle_gamma   90.00
#
_symmetry.space_group_name_H-M   'P 1'
#
loop_
_entity.id
_entity.type
_entity.pdbx_description
1 polymer ?
#
loop_
_entity_poly.entity_id
_entity_poly.type
_entity_poly.pdbx_seq_one_letter_code
_entity_poly.pdbx_strand_id
1 'polypeptide(L)'
;MVINHQQTYFNVSYLRCAFIKERFHFNDSPLSDEEKDFPLAYGILVHRWYIQVYYLLSAIYHPQNAYCIVIDNKTSRKFKQTIFLLGECFRNVQVIVSEGICFLFSID
;
A
#
# COMPACT_ATOMS: atom_id res chain seq x y z
N MET A 1 -16.99 -22.88 22.11
CA MET A 1 -15.94 -21.90 21.79
C MET A 1 -16.54 -20.86 20.86
N VAL A 2 -16.88 -19.68 21.35
CA VAL A 2 -17.34 -18.57 20.50
C VAL A 2 -16.08 -17.86 20.03
N ILE A 3 -15.71 -18.06 18.76
CA ILE A 3 -14.60 -17.33 18.15
C ILE A 3 -15.12 -15.91 17.86
N ASN A 4 -14.59 -14.91 18.56
CA ASN A 4 -15.00 -13.51 18.38
C ASN A 4 -14.68 -13.05 16.96
N HIS A 5 -15.69 -12.56 16.23
CA HIS A 5 -15.56 -12.09 14.84
C HIS A 5 -14.39 -11.11 14.64
N GLN A 6 -14.15 -10.20 15.58
CA GLN A 6 -13.01 -9.27 15.57
C GLN A 6 -11.65 -9.97 15.56
N GLN A 7 -11.49 -11.05 16.34
CA GLN A 7 -10.27 -11.85 16.38
C GLN A 7 -10.02 -12.54 15.03
N THR A 8 -11.09 -13.04 14.41
CA THR A 8 -11.04 -13.68 13.08
C THR A 8 -10.65 -12.68 12.00
N TYR A 9 -11.23 -11.47 12.00
CA TYR A 9 -10.87 -10.41 11.06
C TYR A 9 -9.42 -9.95 11.19
N PHE A 10 -8.92 -9.77 12.41
CA PHE A 10 -7.53 -9.41 12.67
C PHE A 10 -6.56 -10.46 12.12
N ASN A 11 -6.85 -11.75 12.36
CA ASN A 11 -6.03 -12.85 11.84
C ASN A 11 -6.05 -12.93 10.30
N VAL A 12 -7.20 -12.72 9.66
CA VAL A 12 -7.30 -12.72 8.20
C VAL A 12 -6.52 -11.56 7.57
N SER A 13 -6.62 -10.36 8.15
CA SER A 13 -5.87 -9.19 7.67
C SER A 13 -4.36 -9.37 7.84
N TYR A 14 -3.94 -9.85 9.01
CA TYR A 14 -2.53 -10.11 9.31
C TYR A 14 -1.91 -11.13 8.33
N LEU A 15 -2.57 -12.28 8.13
CA LEU A 15 -2.09 -13.33 7.23
C LEU A 15 -2.01 -12.85 5.78
N ARG A 16 -2.99 -12.06 5.32
CA ARG A 16 -2.98 -11.47 3.99
C ARG A 16 -1.79 -10.53 3.80
N CYS A 17 -1.53 -9.65 4.76
CA CYS A 17 -0.44 -8.69 4.65
C CYS A 17 0.93 -9.36 4.76
N ALA A 18 1.09 -10.35 5.64
CA ALA A 18 2.29 -11.18 5.69
C ALA A 18 2.56 -11.84 4.33
N PHE A 19 1.55 -12.48 3.74
CA PHE A 19 1.67 -13.11 2.42
C PHE A 19 2.06 -12.11 1.32
N ILE A 20 1.43 -10.93 1.28
CA ILE A 20 1.76 -9.90 0.27
C ILE A 20 3.20 -9.42 0.43
N LYS A 21 3.63 -9.11 1.66
CA LYS A 21 4.98 -8.64 1.93
C LYS A 21 6.04 -9.67 1.54
N GLU A 22 5.82 -10.93 1.92
CA GLU A 22 6.71 -12.05 1.60
C GLU A 22 6.76 -12.32 0.09
N ARG A 23 5.60 -12.44 -0.57
CA ARG A 23 5.51 -12.84 -1.97
C ARG A 23 6.12 -11.83 -2.93
N PHE A 24 6.11 -10.54 -2.58
CA PHE A 24 6.59 -9.45 -3.43
C PHE A 24 7.88 -8.80 -2.91
N HIS A 25 8.46 -9.35 -1.82
CA HIS A 25 9.73 -8.91 -1.24
C HIS A 25 9.78 -7.43 -0.88
N PHE A 26 8.80 -6.96 -0.13
CA PHE A 26 8.79 -5.58 0.36
C PHE A 26 9.90 -5.37 1.41
N ASN A 27 10.63 -4.25 1.31
CA ASN A 27 11.60 -3.86 2.31
C ASN A 27 10.90 -3.47 3.62
N ASP A 28 11.39 -3.96 4.76
CA ASP A 28 10.84 -3.63 6.08
C ASP A 28 11.68 -2.57 6.84
N SER A 29 12.84 -2.15 6.28
CA SER A 29 13.71 -1.11 6.83
C SER A 29 14.34 -0.25 5.71
N PRO A 30 14.82 0.98 6.02
CA PRO A 30 15.74 1.70 5.13
C PRO A 30 16.99 0.86 4.85
N LEU A 31 17.64 1.03 3.68
CA LEU A 31 18.86 0.27 3.34
C LEU A 31 20.15 1.00 3.73
N SER A 32 20.08 2.31 3.99
CA SER A 32 21.19 3.09 4.54
C SER A 32 20.70 4.23 5.44
N ASP A 33 21.62 4.85 6.19
CA ASP A 33 21.32 6.03 6.99
C ASP A 33 21.01 7.24 6.10
N GLU A 34 21.69 7.38 4.96
CA GLU A 34 21.41 8.44 3.98
C GLU A 34 19.99 8.35 3.43
N GLU A 35 19.51 7.15 3.10
CA GLU A 35 18.13 6.95 2.64
C GLU A 35 17.10 7.19 3.74
N LYS A 36 17.45 6.88 4.99
CA LYS A 36 16.58 7.11 6.16
C LYS A 36 16.40 8.60 6.43
N ASP A 37 17.47 9.38 6.25
CA ASP A 37 17.50 10.83 6.47
C ASP A 37 16.97 11.63 5.26
N PHE A 38 16.68 10.96 4.13
CA PHE A 38 16.16 11.57 2.92
C PHE A 38 14.83 10.93 2.45
N PRO A 39 13.74 11.11 3.20
CA PRO A 39 12.43 10.57 2.85
C PRO A 39 11.86 11.16 1.55
N LEU A 40 11.23 10.32 0.73
CA LEU A 40 10.61 10.69 -0.55
C LEU A 40 9.09 10.51 -0.54
N ALA A 41 8.38 11.24 -1.41
CA ALA A 41 6.94 11.12 -1.60
C ALA A 41 6.60 10.76 -3.06
N TYR A 42 5.75 9.75 -3.23
CA TYR A 42 5.32 9.25 -4.54
C TYR A 42 3.82 9.38 -4.75
N GLY A 43 3.42 9.94 -5.90
CA GLY A 43 2.06 9.87 -6.42
C GLY A 43 1.98 8.87 -7.57
N ILE A 44 1.15 7.84 -7.44
CA ILE A 44 1.07 6.73 -8.40
C ILE A 44 -0.35 6.61 -8.94
N LEU A 45 -0.56 6.99 -10.21
CA LEU A 45 -1.86 6.84 -10.89
C LEU A 45 -1.98 5.44 -11.51
N VAL A 46 -3.01 4.68 -11.12
CA VAL A 46 -3.21 3.29 -11.56
C VAL A 46 -4.63 3.07 -12.09
N HIS A 47 -4.79 2.18 -13.07
CA HIS A 47 -6.10 1.89 -13.66
C HIS A 47 -6.30 0.43 -14.12
N ARG A 48 -5.24 -0.39 -14.22
CA ARG A 48 -5.31 -1.80 -14.66
C ARG A 48 -4.19 -2.64 -14.06
N TRP A 49 -4.35 -3.98 -14.14
CA TRP A 49 -3.35 -4.99 -13.79
C TRP A 49 -2.74 -4.86 -12.39
N TYR A 50 -3.47 -5.29 -11.36
CA TYR A 50 -3.05 -5.10 -9.97
C TYR A 50 -1.69 -5.75 -9.66
N ILE A 51 -1.34 -6.86 -10.29
CA ILE A 51 -0.02 -7.49 -10.12
C ILE A 51 1.11 -6.55 -10.53
N GLN A 52 0.94 -5.75 -11.58
CA GLN A 52 1.93 -4.73 -11.96
C GLN A 52 2.07 -3.66 -10.88
N VAL A 53 0.97 -3.27 -10.24
CA VAL A 53 1.00 -2.31 -9.13
C VAL A 53 1.78 -2.87 -7.95
N TYR A 54 1.64 -4.16 -7.66
CA TYR A 54 2.37 -4.80 -6.55
C TYR A 54 3.87 -4.82 -6.82
N TYR A 55 4.28 -5.20 -8.04
CA TYR A 55 5.70 -5.19 -8.44
C TYR A 55 6.27 -3.77 -8.51
N LEU A 56 5.51 -2.81 -9.03
CA LEU A 56 5.94 -1.41 -9.07
C LEU A 56 6.16 -0.90 -7.65
N LEU A 57 5.18 -1.09 -6.77
CA LEU A 57 5.27 -0.61 -5.40
C LEU A 57 6.43 -1.31 -4.68
N SER A 58 6.56 -2.63 -4.76
CA SER A 58 7.64 -3.34 -4.06
C SER A 58 9.04 -2.95 -4.54
N ALA A 59 9.19 -2.62 -5.83
CA ALA A 59 10.47 -2.17 -6.38
C ALA A 59 10.93 -0.81 -5.85
N ILE A 60 10.01 0.05 -5.42
CA ILE A 60 10.32 1.41 -4.93
C ILE A 60 9.99 1.62 -3.45
N TYR A 61 9.43 0.60 -2.78
CA TYR A 61 8.92 0.72 -1.42
C TYR A 61 10.05 0.75 -0.39
N HIS A 62 10.06 1.79 0.42
CA HIS A 62 10.84 1.86 1.65
C HIS A 62 10.00 2.48 2.77
N PRO A 63 10.18 2.05 4.03
CA PRO A 63 9.29 2.43 5.13
C PRO A 63 9.37 3.92 5.52
N GLN A 64 10.46 4.63 5.20
CA GLN A 64 10.61 6.06 5.45
C GLN A 64 9.94 6.96 4.39
N ASN A 65 9.59 6.40 3.23
CA ASN A 65 8.93 7.14 2.17
C ASN A 65 7.41 7.21 2.37
N ALA A 66 6.74 8.13 1.68
CA ALA A 66 5.28 8.24 1.62
C ALA A 66 4.75 7.91 0.22
N TYR A 67 3.64 7.18 0.15
CA TYR A 67 3.03 6.75 -1.11
C TYR A 67 1.55 7.09 -1.15
N CYS A 68 1.12 7.70 -2.25
CA CYS A 68 -0.29 7.90 -2.56
C CYS A 68 -0.63 7.22 -3.89
N ILE A 69 -1.44 6.16 -3.83
CA ILE A 69 -1.94 5.44 -4.99
C ILE A 69 -3.32 5.99 -5.36
N VAL A 70 -3.40 6.64 -6.51
CA VAL A 70 -4.63 7.21 -7.07
C VAL A 70 -5.19 6.24 -8.09
N ILE A 71 -6.42 5.77 -7.88
CA ILE A 71 -7.10 4.84 -8.78
C ILE A 71 -8.03 5.61 -9.71
N ASP A 72 -7.90 5.41 -11.03
CA ASP A 72 -8.84 5.98 -11.99
C ASP A 72 -10.28 5.54 -11.67
N ASN A 73 -11.22 6.49 -11.60
CA ASN A 73 -12.59 6.24 -11.19
C ASN A 73 -13.32 5.23 -12.10
N LYS A 74 -12.95 5.17 -13.38
CA LYS A 74 -13.55 4.27 -14.38
C LYS A 74 -13.10 2.81 -14.21
N THR A 75 -12.19 2.54 -13.28
CA THR A 75 -11.64 1.21 -13.03
C THR A 75 -12.64 0.28 -12.35
N SER A 76 -12.57 -1.02 -12.63
CA SER A 76 -13.45 -2.03 -12.05
C SER A 76 -13.45 -2.04 -10.52
N ARG A 77 -14.60 -2.34 -9.91
CA ARG A 77 -14.74 -2.47 -8.45
C ARG A 77 -13.76 -3.48 -7.85
N LYS A 78 -13.54 -4.61 -8.54
CA LYS A 78 -12.61 -5.65 -8.10
C LYS A 78 -11.18 -5.11 -7.99
N PHE A 79 -10.71 -4.38 -9.01
CA PHE A 79 -9.39 -3.77 -8.97
C PHE A 79 -9.29 -2.73 -7.85
N LYS A 80 -10.29 -1.84 -7.70
CA LYS A 80 -10.33 -0.86 -6.60
C LYS A 80 -10.14 -1.57 -5.25
N GLN A 81 -10.95 -2.59 -4.98
CA GLN A 81 -10.85 -3.40 -3.76
C GLN A 81 -9.47 -4.03 -3.57
N THR A 82 -8.89 -4.62 -4.62
CA THR A 82 -7.56 -5.22 -4.53
C THR A 82 -6.49 -4.20 -4.13
N ILE A 83 -6.51 -2.99 -4.70
CA ILE A 83 -5.54 -1.95 -4.36
C ILE A 83 -5.79 -1.38 -2.94
N PHE A 84 -7.05 -1.24 -2.51
CA PHE A 84 -7.33 -0.88 -1.11
C PHE A 84 -6.77 -1.90 -0.11
N LEU A 85 -6.96 -3.20 -0.38
CA LEU A 85 -6.41 -4.27 0.46
C LEU A 85 -4.88 -4.29 0.50
N LEU A 86 -4.22 -3.86 -0.59
CA LEU A 86 -2.78 -3.65 -0.63
C LEU A 86 -2.38 -2.49 0.31
N GLY A 87 -3.06 -1.36 0.20
CA GLY A 87 -2.79 -0.16 1.01
C GLY A 87 -2.93 -0.42 2.51
N GLU A 88 -3.93 -1.21 2.94
CA GLU A 88 -4.12 -1.60 4.34
C GLU A 88 -2.90 -2.29 4.98
N CYS A 89 -1.99 -2.84 4.19
CA CYS A 89 -0.81 -3.55 4.69
C CYS A 89 0.38 -2.64 5.06
N PHE A 90 0.30 -1.34 4.75
CA PHE A 90 1.39 -0.40 4.92
C PHE A 90 0.88 0.90 5.55
N ARG A 91 1.55 1.36 6.61
CA ARG A 91 1.14 2.59 7.32
C ARG A 91 1.39 3.87 6.51
N ASN A 92 2.37 3.82 5.61
CA ASN A 92 2.85 4.93 4.77
C ASN A 92 2.30 4.88 3.33
N VAL A 93 1.28 4.06 3.06
CA VAL A 93 0.59 3.98 1.77
C VAL A 93 -0.86 4.40 1.94
N GLN A 94 -1.30 5.43 1.24
CA GLN A 94 -2.71 5.77 1.10
C GLN A 94 -3.21 5.44 -0.29
N VAL A 95 -4.49 5.07 -0.36
CA VAL A 95 -5.17 4.72 -1.60
C VAL A 95 -6.43 5.58 -1.71
N ILE A 96 -6.57 6.29 -2.83
CA ILE A 96 -7.75 7.10 -3.13
C ILE A 96 -8.28 6.81 -4.52
N VAL A 97 -9.56 7.09 -4.77
CA VAL A 97 -10.12 7.08 -6.13
C VAL A 97 -10.05 8.51 -6.68
N SER A 98 -9.83 8.65 -7.99
CA SER A 98 -9.61 9.88 -8.78
C SER A 98 -10.73 10.94 -8.75
N GLU A 99 -11.40 11.11 -7.62
CA GLU A 99 -12.29 12.24 -7.31
C GLU A 99 -11.62 13.23 -6.34
N GLY A 100 -10.35 13.01 -5.99
CA GLY A 100 -9.55 13.90 -5.14
C GLY A 100 -8.05 13.84 -5.47
N ILE A 101 -7.33 14.90 -5.12
CA ILE A 101 -5.87 15.01 -5.26
C ILE A 101 -5.24 14.67 -3.91
N CYS A 102 -4.07 14.00 -3.91
CA CYS A 102 -3.28 13.70 -2.71
C CYS A 102 -2.67 15.00 -2.12
N PHE A 103 -3.49 15.88 -1.54
CA PHE A 103 -3.04 17.18 -1.02
C PHE A 103 -2.57 17.16 0.45
N LEU A 104 -2.39 16.00 1.08
CA LEU A 104 -2.14 15.93 2.54
C LEU A 104 -0.92 15.11 2.96
N PHE A 105 0.04 14.90 2.06
CA PHE A 105 1.32 14.28 2.42
C PHE A 105 2.48 15.22 2.15
N SER A 106 2.61 16.21 3.02
CA SER A 106 3.92 16.72 3.33
C SER A 106 4.65 15.65 4.15
N ILE A 107 5.87 15.35 3.73
CA ILE A 107 6.86 14.69 4.56
C ILE A 107 7.29 15.77 5.56
N ASP A 108 6.57 15.91 6.67
CA ASP A 108 6.96 16.77 7.78
C ASP A 108 7.89 16.00 8.74
#